data_AF-A0AAW5EFG8-F1
#
_entry.id   AF-A0AAW5EFG8-F1
#
_cell.length_a   1.000
_cell.length_b   1.000
_cell.length_c   1.000
_cell.angle_alpha   90.00
_cell.angle_beta   90.00
_cell.angle_gamma   90.00
#
_symmetry.space_group_name_H-M   'P 1'
#
loop_
_entity.id
_entity.type
_entity.pdbx_description
1 polymer ?
#
loop_
_entity_poly.entity_id
_entity_poly.type
_entity_poly.pdbx_seq_one_letter_code
_entity_poly.pdbx_strand_id
1 'polypeptide(L)'
;ELSLKEPLPNFKPRKNIAPHLALRLLSDDNKEIFSSIDKKIQLKIEKKAKEFSYTLQQKGIQNLAIILADTKTRKVLAYVGSQDFYDMANLGQINGNIAKRSVGSTLKPFLYALSIDEGIIAPDSILLDVPTFFSNFNPQNANKKYYGIISAKEALQRSLNVPFVSLLQDYGYEKFFYKLKAFLNFEDENYKRYGLSLILGTKELSLEDLIKLYLGLANYGELANLSFIRDENLSGVARMFSKGSAYLTLEAMKELQRVGLENYNKEKIISWKTG
;
A
#
# COMPACT_ATOMS: atom_id res chain seq x y z
N GLU A 1 -33.43 17.74 48.55
CA GLU A 1 -32.41 18.82 48.62
C GLU A 1 -30.98 18.38 48.32
N LEU A 2 -30.52 17.20 48.79
CA LEU A 2 -29.16 16.71 48.50
C LEU A 2 -28.90 16.42 47.01
N SER A 3 -29.89 15.92 46.26
CA SER A 3 -29.81 15.64 44.82
C SER A 3 -29.65 16.89 43.94
N LEU A 4 -30.04 18.07 44.42
CA LEU A 4 -29.84 19.35 43.71
C LEU A 4 -28.43 19.92 43.93
N LYS A 5 -27.69 19.41 44.93
CA LYS A 5 -26.32 19.80 45.25
C LYS A 5 -25.27 18.88 44.61
N GLU A 6 -25.70 17.76 44.02
CA GLU A 6 -24.80 16.92 43.26
C GLU A 6 -24.39 17.63 41.95
N PRO A 7 -23.08 17.79 41.69
CA PRO A 7 -22.65 18.32 40.40
C PRO A 7 -23.10 17.36 39.30
N LEU A 8 -23.66 17.93 38.22
CA LEU A 8 -24.00 17.14 37.04
C LEU A 8 -22.77 16.32 36.63
N PRO A 9 -22.94 15.03 36.31
CA PRO A 9 -21.82 14.20 35.89
C PRO A 9 -21.13 14.87 34.70
N ASN A 10 -19.81 14.99 34.79
CA ASN A 10 -18.99 15.57 33.72
C ASN A 10 -19.21 14.78 32.42
N PHE A 11 -20.08 15.30 31.55
CA PHE A 11 -20.33 14.72 30.25
C PHE A 11 -19.06 14.85 29.41
N LYS A 12 -18.34 13.74 29.26
CA LYS A 12 -17.25 13.64 28.29
C LYS A 12 -17.85 12.99 27.04
N PRO A 13 -18.02 13.73 25.93
CA PRO A 13 -18.48 13.11 24.69
C PRO A 13 -17.53 11.98 24.33
N ARG A 14 -18.07 10.76 24.18
CA ARG A 14 -17.29 9.62 23.71
C ARG A 14 -16.99 9.85 22.23
N LYS A 15 -15.73 10.05 21.89
CA LYS A 15 -15.30 10.05 20.50
C LYS A 15 -15.29 8.61 19.99
N ASN A 16 -16.03 8.34 18.92
CA ASN A 16 -15.94 7.05 18.22
C ASN A 16 -14.52 6.86 17.68
N ILE A 17 -13.99 5.66 17.86
CA ILE A 17 -12.64 5.26 17.44
C ILE A 17 -12.77 4.40 16.18
N ALA A 18 -11.90 4.60 15.19
CA ALA A 18 -11.95 3.92 13.90
C ALA A 18 -13.33 3.98 13.22
N PRO A 19 -13.98 5.16 13.10
CA PRO A 19 -15.35 5.27 12.60
C PRO A 19 -15.52 4.72 11.17
N HIS A 20 -14.51 4.83 10.30
CA HIS A 20 -14.56 4.21 8.96
C HIS A 20 -14.63 2.69 9.02
N LEU A 21 -13.88 2.05 9.93
CA LEU A 21 -13.95 0.59 10.08
C LEU A 21 -15.26 0.19 10.76
N ALA A 22 -15.70 0.95 11.77
CA ALA A 22 -16.98 0.70 12.42
C ALA A 22 -18.12 0.70 11.39
N LEU A 23 -18.21 1.72 10.54
CA LEU A 23 -19.22 1.79 9.47
C LEU A 23 -19.11 0.62 8.49
N ARG A 24 -17.90 0.17 8.15
CA ARG A 24 -17.68 -0.99 7.28
C ARG A 24 -18.19 -2.28 7.90
N LEU A 25 -17.96 -2.46 9.21
CA LEU A 25 -18.34 -3.67 9.93
C LEU A 25 -19.79 -3.66 10.40
N LEU A 26 -20.52 -2.56 10.22
CA LEU A 26 -21.96 -2.53 10.47
C LEU A 26 -22.64 -3.54 9.55
N SER A 27 -23.14 -4.61 10.15
CA SER A 27 -24.06 -5.56 9.53
C SER A 27 -25.46 -5.33 10.10
N ASP A 28 -26.50 -5.62 9.30
CA ASP A 28 -27.90 -5.57 9.76
C ASP A 28 -28.22 -6.60 10.85
N ASP A 29 -27.37 -7.64 10.98
CA ASP A 29 -27.41 -8.59 12.09
C ASP A 29 -26.83 -7.92 13.35
N ASN A 30 -27.68 -7.63 14.34
CA ASN A 30 -27.36 -7.07 15.67
C ASN A 30 -26.38 -7.94 16.52
N LYS A 31 -25.19 -8.24 16.01
CA LYS A 31 -24.13 -8.99 16.69
C LYS A 31 -23.05 -8.04 17.21
N GLU A 32 -22.55 -8.32 18.41
CA GLU A 32 -21.35 -7.66 18.91
C GLU A 32 -20.12 -8.13 18.12
N ILE A 33 -19.39 -7.19 17.53
CA ILE A 33 -18.21 -7.47 16.71
C ILE A 33 -16.94 -7.01 17.45
N PHE A 34 -16.07 -7.97 17.76
CA PHE A 34 -14.75 -7.68 18.31
C PHE A 34 -13.75 -7.44 17.16
N SER A 35 -13.49 -6.17 16.83
CA SER A 35 -12.49 -5.83 15.82
C SER A 35 -11.06 -6.14 16.27
N SER A 36 -10.13 -6.22 15.31
CA SER A 36 -8.68 -6.40 15.55
C SER A 36 -7.94 -5.10 15.91
N ILE A 37 -8.64 -3.97 15.97
CA ILE A 37 -8.05 -2.65 16.23
C ILE A 37 -7.43 -2.57 17.63
N ASP A 38 -6.17 -2.13 17.69
CA ASP A 38 -5.54 -1.72 18.94
C ASP A 38 -5.91 -0.26 19.23
N LYS A 39 -6.68 -0.05 20.31
CA LYS A 39 -7.17 1.27 20.71
C LYS A 39 -6.06 2.31 20.90
N LYS A 40 -4.92 1.93 21.49
CA LYS A 40 -3.83 2.88 21.78
C LYS A 40 -3.14 3.30 20.48
N ILE A 41 -2.91 2.35 19.58
CA ILE A 41 -2.30 2.60 18.27
C ILE A 41 -3.23 3.42 17.39
N GLN A 42 -4.52 3.06 17.30
CA GLN A 42 -5.51 3.77 16.51
C GLN A 42 -5.60 5.24 16.90
N LEU A 43 -5.75 5.54 18.20
CA LEU A 43 -5.83 6.92 18.69
C LEU A 43 -4.58 7.74 18.35
N LYS A 44 -3.40 7.11 18.42
CA LYS A 44 -2.13 7.75 18.05
C LYS A 44 -2.07 8.06 16.56
N ILE A 45 -2.49 7.12 15.70
CA ILE A 45 -2.47 7.29 14.24
C ILE A 45 -3.52 8.31 13.80
N GLU A 46 -4.75 8.28 14.33
CA GLU A 46 -5.77 9.29 14.06
C GLU A 46 -5.28 10.70 14.43
N LYS A 47 -4.66 10.85 15.60
CA LYS A 47 -4.07 12.14 16.02
C LYS A 47 -2.99 12.60 15.04
N LYS A 48 -2.09 11.70 14.65
CA LYS A 48 -1.00 12.03 13.72
C LYS A 48 -1.48 12.33 12.30
N ALA A 49 -2.49 11.60 11.82
CA ALA A 49 -3.17 11.88 10.56
C ALA A 49 -3.76 13.30 10.57
N LYS A 50 -4.55 13.64 11.59
CA LYS A 50 -5.14 14.98 11.72
C LYS A 50 -4.09 16.09 11.83
N GLU A 51 -3.02 15.88 12.59
CA GLU A 51 -1.92 16.86 12.67
C GLU A 51 -1.24 17.06 11.32
N PHE A 52 -0.96 15.98 10.60
CA PHE A 52 -0.27 16.02 9.32
C PHE A 52 -1.13 16.60 8.19
N SER A 53 -2.46 16.41 8.26
CA SER A 53 -3.37 16.92 7.23
C SER A 53 -3.34 18.43 7.11
N TYR A 54 -3.10 19.18 8.19
CA TYR A 54 -2.94 20.64 8.11
C TYR A 54 -1.76 21.05 7.22
N THR A 55 -0.69 20.26 7.17
CA THR A 55 0.45 20.50 6.27
C THR A 55 0.10 20.11 4.83
N LEU A 56 -0.66 19.03 4.64
CA LEU A 56 -1.12 18.57 3.33
C LEU A 56 -2.12 19.56 2.69
N GLN A 57 -3.00 20.16 3.48
CA GLN A 57 -3.99 21.13 3.01
C GLN A 57 -3.34 22.37 2.39
N GLN A 58 -2.19 22.81 2.92
CA GLN A 58 -1.40 23.90 2.32
C GLN A 58 -0.86 23.56 0.92
N LYS A 59 -0.80 22.27 0.58
CA LYS A 59 -0.40 21.76 -0.74
C LYS A 59 -1.61 21.35 -1.60
N GLY A 60 -2.83 21.70 -1.18
CA GLY A 60 -4.07 21.33 -1.86
C GLY A 60 -4.52 19.88 -1.64
N ILE A 61 -3.89 19.14 -0.72
CA ILE A 61 -4.25 17.75 -0.40
C ILE A 61 -5.18 17.75 0.81
N GLN A 62 -6.44 17.40 0.58
CA GLN A 62 -7.50 17.51 1.58
C GLN A 62 -7.74 16.22 2.38
N ASN A 63 -7.27 15.08 1.89
CA ASN A 63 -7.58 13.77 2.46
C ASN A 63 -6.35 12.85 2.51
N LEU A 64 -6.31 11.94 3.48
CA LEU A 64 -5.25 10.95 3.66
C LEU A 64 -5.83 9.68 4.30
N ALA A 65 -5.31 8.52 3.92
CA ALA A 65 -5.73 7.24 4.47
C ALA A 65 -4.52 6.45 4.98
N ILE A 66 -4.70 5.68 6.06
CA ILE A 66 -3.65 4.89 6.71
C ILE A 66 -4.23 3.55 7.15
N ILE A 67 -3.54 2.47 6.80
CA ILE A 67 -3.75 1.14 7.37
C ILE A 67 -2.45 0.72 8.03
N LEU A 68 -2.53 0.28 9.28
CA LEU A 68 -1.45 -0.45 9.94
C LEU A 68 -1.91 -1.89 10.18
N ALA A 69 -1.18 -2.84 9.61
CA ALA A 69 -1.43 -4.26 9.79
C ALA A 69 -0.20 -4.94 10.43
N ASP A 70 -0.47 -5.91 11.31
CA ASP A 70 0.56 -6.82 11.81
C ASP A 70 0.96 -7.79 10.69
N THR A 71 2.25 -7.89 10.40
CA THR A 71 2.70 -8.70 9.27
C THR A 71 2.44 -10.19 9.48
N LYS A 72 2.66 -10.72 10.68
CA LYS A 72 2.55 -12.16 10.96
C LYS A 72 1.09 -12.63 10.96
N THR A 73 0.21 -11.85 11.58
CA THR A 73 -1.18 -12.21 11.80
C THR A 73 -2.13 -11.61 10.76
N ARG A 74 -1.67 -10.64 9.97
CA ARG A 74 -2.46 -9.86 8.98
C ARG A 74 -3.61 -9.07 9.59
N LYS A 75 -3.64 -8.98 10.92
CA LYS A 75 -4.64 -8.23 11.66
C LYS A 75 -4.42 -6.74 11.49
N VAL A 76 -5.49 -6.02 11.17
CA VAL A 76 -5.47 -4.56 11.07
C VAL A 76 -5.51 -3.97 12.48
N LEU A 77 -4.37 -3.40 12.90
CA LEU A 77 -4.21 -2.77 14.21
C LEU A 77 -4.72 -1.33 14.22
N ALA A 78 -4.69 -0.66 13.07
CA ALA A 78 -5.26 0.66 12.89
C ALA A 78 -5.81 0.88 11.48
N TYR A 79 -6.93 1.59 11.40
CA TYR A 79 -7.69 1.87 10.18
C TYR A 79 -8.19 3.32 10.19
N VAL A 80 -7.57 4.16 9.36
CA VAL A 80 -7.92 5.57 9.20
C VAL A 80 -8.28 5.80 7.74
N GLY A 81 -9.57 6.03 7.45
CA GLY A 81 -10.04 6.21 6.07
C GLY A 81 -9.87 7.64 5.54
N SER A 82 -9.68 8.61 6.43
CA SER A 82 -9.51 10.04 6.13
C SER A 82 -8.75 10.74 7.28
N GLN A 83 -8.31 11.97 7.04
CA GLN A 83 -7.61 12.83 8.01
C GLN A 83 -8.33 13.02 9.35
N ASP A 84 -9.66 13.18 9.31
CA ASP A 84 -10.53 13.25 10.47
C ASP A 84 -11.96 12.97 10.00
N PHE A 85 -12.63 11.99 10.61
CA PHE A 85 -13.97 11.58 10.19
C PHE A 85 -15.02 12.70 10.28
N TYR A 86 -14.83 13.63 11.23
CA TYR A 86 -15.77 14.72 11.49
C TYR A 86 -15.44 16.00 10.70
N ASP A 87 -14.40 15.98 9.87
CA ASP A 87 -14.06 17.10 8.98
C ASP A 87 -14.91 17.06 7.70
N MET A 88 -16.14 17.57 7.80
CA MET A 88 -17.09 17.57 6.69
C MET A 88 -16.64 18.47 5.52
N ALA A 89 -15.88 19.53 5.81
CA ALA A 89 -15.39 20.46 4.80
C ALA A 89 -14.38 19.80 3.84
N ASN A 90 -13.58 18.87 4.36
CA ASN A 90 -12.57 18.13 3.58
C ASN A 90 -12.95 16.66 3.39
N LEU A 91 -14.24 16.36 3.32
CA LEU A 91 -14.77 15.03 2.96
C LEU A 91 -14.29 13.90 3.88
N GLY A 92 -14.17 14.17 5.18
CA GLY A 92 -13.63 13.25 6.18
C GLY A 92 -14.35 11.90 6.32
N GLN A 93 -15.59 11.79 5.84
CA GLN A 93 -16.34 10.55 5.85
C GLN A 93 -15.99 9.61 4.69
N ILE A 94 -15.29 10.09 3.65
CA ILE A 94 -14.86 9.26 2.53
C ILE A 94 -13.82 8.26 3.04
N ASN A 95 -14.04 6.97 2.77
CA ASN A 95 -13.07 5.96 3.14
C ASN A 95 -12.04 5.76 2.02
N GLY A 96 -10.91 6.46 2.12
CA GLY A 96 -9.78 6.35 1.20
C GLY A 96 -9.12 4.97 1.17
N ASN A 97 -9.34 4.13 2.19
CA ASN A 97 -8.77 2.77 2.22
C ASN A 97 -9.34 1.85 1.13
N ILE A 98 -10.60 2.08 0.74
CA ILE A 98 -11.31 1.32 -0.30
C ILE A 98 -11.45 2.09 -1.61
N ALA A 99 -11.10 3.37 -1.63
CA ALA A 99 -11.14 4.18 -2.84
C ALA A 99 -10.07 3.70 -3.83
N LYS A 100 -10.49 3.41 -5.07
CA LYS A 100 -9.55 3.04 -6.14
C LYS A 100 -8.79 4.28 -6.60
N ARG A 101 -7.46 4.19 -6.64
CA ARG A 101 -6.56 5.24 -7.11
C ARG A 101 -5.43 4.63 -7.93
N SER A 102 -4.80 5.45 -8.79
CA SER A 102 -3.52 5.07 -9.39
C SER A 102 -2.53 4.72 -8.30
N VAL A 103 -1.93 3.53 -8.41
CA VAL A 103 -0.98 3.01 -7.43
C VAL A 103 0.47 3.40 -7.71
N GLY A 104 0.69 4.12 -8.82
CA GLY A 104 1.99 4.55 -9.28
C GLY A 104 3.03 3.44 -9.28
N SER A 105 4.22 3.75 -8.77
CA SER A 105 5.37 2.83 -8.74
C SER A 105 5.32 1.79 -7.61
N THR A 106 4.20 1.64 -6.88
CA THR A 106 4.10 0.66 -5.79
C THR A 106 4.00 -0.79 -6.30
N LEU A 107 3.75 -1.02 -7.60
CA LEU A 107 3.71 -2.35 -8.21
C LEU A 107 5.09 -2.93 -8.56
N LYS A 108 6.10 -2.07 -8.67
CA LYS A 108 7.47 -2.45 -9.08
C LYS A 108 8.09 -3.56 -8.23
N PRO A 109 7.97 -3.58 -6.88
CA PRO A 109 8.48 -4.69 -6.07
C PRO A 109 7.93 -6.06 -6.48
N PHE A 110 6.67 -6.13 -6.92
CA PHE A 110 6.06 -7.41 -7.29
C PHE A 110 6.53 -7.90 -8.65
N LEU A 111 6.72 -7.00 -9.63
CA LEU A 111 7.34 -7.38 -10.89
C LEU A 111 8.79 -7.83 -10.67
N TYR A 112 9.54 -7.12 -9.83
CA TYR A 112 10.90 -7.48 -9.46
C TYR A 112 10.96 -8.86 -8.80
N ALA A 113 10.11 -9.11 -7.80
CA ALA A 113 10.01 -10.42 -7.14
C ALA A 113 9.67 -11.54 -8.12
N LEU A 114 8.62 -11.37 -8.94
CA LEU A 114 8.20 -12.37 -9.92
C LEU A 114 9.27 -12.64 -10.99
N SER A 115 9.99 -11.61 -11.42
CA SER A 115 11.05 -11.75 -12.43
C SER A 115 12.28 -12.48 -11.86
N ILE A 116 12.59 -12.28 -10.57
CA ILE A 116 13.58 -13.12 -9.87
C ILE A 116 13.08 -14.56 -9.73
N ASP A 117 11.81 -14.73 -9.38
CA ASP A 117 11.21 -16.05 -9.14
C ASP A 117 11.27 -16.96 -10.35
N GLU A 118 11.13 -16.38 -11.54
CA GLU A 118 11.15 -17.07 -12.82
C GLU A 118 12.53 -17.06 -13.48
N GLY A 119 13.56 -16.52 -12.81
CA GLY A 119 14.94 -16.50 -13.30
C GLY A 119 15.20 -15.53 -14.47
N ILE A 120 14.31 -14.55 -14.69
CA ILE A 120 14.50 -13.50 -15.72
C ILE A 120 15.62 -12.54 -15.30
N ILE A 121 15.69 -12.22 -14.01
CA ILE A 121 16.73 -11.36 -13.43
C ILE A 121 17.24 -11.92 -12.11
N ALA A 122 18.42 -11.49 -11.71
CA ALA A 122 18.95 -11.50 -10.35
C ALA A 122 19.11 -10.03 -9.88
N PRO A 123 19.35 -9.78 -8.58
CA PRO A 123 19.53 -8.41 -8.08
C PRO A 123 20.59 -7.59 -8.81
N ASP A 124 21.70 -8.23 -9.18
CA ASP A 124 22.83 -7.61 -9.88
C ASP A 124 22.75 -7.75 -11.41
N SER A 125 21.64 -8.29 -11.94
CA SER A 125 21.39 -8.29 -13.38
C SER A 125 21.38 -6.87 -13.91
N ILE A 126 21.98 -6.69 -15.08
CA ILE A 126 22.06 -5.40 -15.75
C ILE A 126 20.75 -5.09 -16.47
N LEU A 127 20.18 -3.93 -16.17
CA LEU A 127 19.08 -3.33 -16.89
C LEU A 127 19.54 -2.05 -17.59
N LEU A 128 18.91 -1.73 -18.71
CA LEU A 128 19.16 -0.51 -19.46
C LEU A 128 18.17 0.58 -19.07
N ASP A 129 18.71 1.72 -18.63
CA ASP A 129 18.00 2.97 -18.39
C ASP A 129 18.48 4.03 -19.39
N VAL A 130 18.08 3.84 -20.65
CA VAL A 130 18.35 4.74 -21.78
C VAL A 130 17.02 5.19 -22.41
N PRO A 131 16.98 6.25 -23.23
CA PRO A 131 15.76 6.59 -23.97
C PRO A 131 15.31 5.41 -24.84
N THR A 132 14.16 4.83 -24.51
CA THR A 132 13.62 3.65 -25.20
C THR A 132 12.19 3.90 -25.62
N PHE A 133 11.89 3.59 -26.89
CA PHE A 133 10.58 3.77 -27.49
C PHE A 133 9.90 2.42 -27.70
N PHE A 134 8.76 2.22 -27.03
CA PHE A 134 7.98 0.98 -27.06
C PHE A 134 6.75 1.16 -27.97
N SER A 135 6.94 1.07 -29.28
CA SER A 135 5.91 1.24 -30.32
C SER A 135 5.20 2.59 -30.31
N ASN A 136 4.25 2.84 -29.42
CA ASN A 136 3.55 4.12 -29.26
C ASN A 136 3.70 4.70 -27.84
N PHE A 137 4.57 4.11 -27.02
CA PHE A 137 4.77 4.46 -25.63
C PHE A 137 6.22 4.85 -25.35
N ASN A 138 6.43 6.05 -24.85
CA ASN A 138 7.75 6.61 -24.53
C ASN A 138 7.84 6.94 -23.03
N PRO A 139 8.15 5.97 -22.15
CA PRO A 139 8.25 6.22 -20.72
C PRO A 139 9.45 7.10 -20.40
N GLN A 140 9.28 7.96 -19.40
CA GLN A 140 10.36 8.78 -18.84
C GLN A 140 10.48 8.54 -17.35
N ASN A 141 11.71 8.60 -16.82
CA ASN A 141 11.92 8.62 -15.38
C ASN A 141 11.33 9.88 -14.77
N ALA A 142 10.86 9.80 -13.52
CA ALA A 142 10.22 10.93 -12.84
C ALA A 142 11.11 12.18 -12.76
N ASN A 143 12.44 11.98 -12.68
CA ASN A 143 13.44 13.06 -12.67
C ASN A 143 13.94 13.46 -14.07
N LYS A 144 13.40 12.86 -15.14
CA LYS A 144 13.80 13.07 -16.55
C LYS A 144 15.28 12.82 -16.84
N LYS A 145 15.96 12.02 -16.01
CA LYS A 145 17.36 11.60 -16.21
C LYS A 145 17.43 10.14 -16.61
N TYR A 146 18.50 9.78 -17.31
CA TYR A 146 18.83 8.42 -17.72
C TYR A 146 20.18 8.04 -17.10
N TYR A 147 20.29 6.81 -16.62
CA TYR A 147 21.45 6.30 -15.88
C TYR A 147 22.30 5.31 -16.68
N GLY A 148 21.87 4.95 -17.90
CA GLY A 148 22.60 4.02 -18.75
C GLY A 148 22.50 2.59 -18.25
N ILE A 149 23.61 2.02 -17.80
CA ILE A 149 23.68 0.65 -17.28
C ILE A 149 23.46 0.69 -15.76
N ILE A 150 22.46 -0.03 -15.26
CA ILE A 150 22.11 -0.05 -13.84
C ILE A 150 21.76 -1.48 -13.39
N SER A 151 22.02 -1.84 -12.13
CA SER A 151 21.55 -3.13 -11.62
C SER A 151 20.04 -3.12 -11.42
N ALA A 152 19.40 -4.29 -11.49
CA ALA A 152 17.97 -4.42 -11.23
C ALA A 152 17.61 -3.94 -9.80
N LYS A 153 18.48 -4.24 -8.82
CA LYS A 153 18.37 -3.75 -7.44
C LYS A 153 18.35 -2.23 -7.39
N GLU A 154 19.32 -1.58 -8.03
CA GLU A 154 19.42 -0.11 -8.02
C GLU A 154 18.26 0.54 -8.81
N ALA A 155 17.82 -0.07 -9.91
CA ALA A 155 16.64 0.38 -10.65
C ALA A 155 15.38 0.37 -9.77
N LEU A 156 15.20 -0.64 -8.90
CA LEU A 156 14.09 -0.71 -7.94
C LEU A 156 14.22 0.37 -6.86
N GLN A 157 15.42 0.54 -6.29
CA GLN A 157 15.71 1.55 -5.26
C GLN A 157 15.44 2.97 -5.76
N ARG A 158 15.94 3.30 -6.95
CA ARG A 158 15.66 4.60 -7.60
C ARG A 158 14.24 4.67 -8.15
N SER A 159 13.55 3.53 -8.25
CA SER A 159 12.20 3.39 -8.80
C SER A 159 12.12 3.94 -10.23
N LEU A 160 13.10 3.61 -11.06
CA LEU A 160 13.16 4.05 -12.45
C LEU A 160 11.99 3.47 -13.25
N ASN A 161 11.47 4.24 -14.20
CA ASN A 161 10.32 3.86 -15.02
C ASN A 161 10.78 3.02 -16.21
N VAL A 162 11.81 3.46 -16.93
CA VAL A 162 12.22 2.84 -18.19
C VAL A 162 12.69 1.38 -18.01
N PRO A 163 13.56 1.05 -17.04
CA PRO A 163 14.00 -0.32 -16.82
C PRO A 163 12.85 -1.24 -16.42
N PHE A 164 11.89 -0.72 -15.63
CA PHE A 164 10.72 -1.49 -15.20
C PHE A 164 9.69 -1.70 -16.31
N VAL A 165 9.60 -0.77 -17.26
CA VAL A 165 8.79 -0.96 -18.46
C VAL A 165 9.42 -2.03 -19.36
N SER A 166 10.73 -1.99 -19.57
CA SER A 166 11.45 -3.04 -20.30
C SER A 166 11.29 -4.40 -19.61
N LEU A 167 11.51 -4.45 -18.30
CA LEU A 167 11.34 -5.69 -17.52
C LEU A 167 9.91 -6.23 -17.58
N LEU A 168 8.90 -5.36 -17.62
CA LEU A 168 7.51 -5.79 -17.79
C LEU A 168 7.26 -6.37 -19.19
N GLN A 169 7.94 -5.84 -20.20
CA GLN A 169 7.89 -6.39 -21.56
C GLN A 169 8.48 -7.81 -21.58
N ASP A 170 9.65 -7.98 -20.96
CA ASP A 170 10.35 -9.28 -20.88
C ASP A 170 9.57 -10.31 -20.04
N TYR A 171 9.00 -9.88 -18.91
CA TYR A 171 8.15 -10.73 -18.07
C TYR A 171 6.79 -11.07 -18.73
N GLY A 172 6.27 -10.15 -19.53
CA GLY A 172 4.94 -10.22 -20.13
C GLY A 172 3.89 -9.48 -19.29
N TYR A 173 3.37 -8.37 -19.82
CA TYR A 173 2.36 -7.55 -19.13
C TYR A 173 1.01 -8.27 -18.94
N GLU A 174 0.63 -9.15 -19.87
CA GLU A 174 -0.57 -10.01 -19.73
C GLU A 174 -0.43 -10.95 -18.53
N LYS A 175 0.72 -11.64 -18.44
CA LYS A 175 1.04 -12.54 -17.34
C LYS A 175 1.04 -11.80 -16.00
N PHE A 176 1.65 -10.62 -15.95
CA PHE A 176 1.67 -9.79 -14.73
C PHE A 176 0.27 -9.35 -14.32
N PHE A 177 -0.55 -8.94 -15.27
CA PHE A 177 -1.95 -8.57 -15.02
C PHE A 177 -2.75 -9.73 -14.41
N TYR A 178 -2.69 -10.92 -15.00
CA TYR A 178 -3.43 -12.07 -14.48
C TYR A 178 -2.87 -12.59 -13.16
N LYS A 179 -1.56 -12.45 -12.90
CA LYS A 179 -0.99 -12.68 -11.57
C LYS A 179 -1.62 -11.73 -10.53
N LEU A 180 -1.67 -10.42 -10.79
CA LEU A 180 -2.33 -9.48 -9.89
C LEU A 180 -3.81 -9.82 -9.71
N LYS A 181 -4.51 -10.16 -10.80
CA LYS A 181 -5.93 -10.54 -10.77
C LYS A 181 -6.19 -11.74 -9.86
N ALA A 182 -5.37 -12.78 -9.96
CA ALA A 182 -5.54 -14.00 -9.17
C ALA A 182 -5.48 -13.74 -7.65
N PHE A 183 -4.70 -12.74 -7.21
CA PHE A 183 -4.54 -12.42 -5.79
C PHE A 183 -5.43 -11.27 -5.31
N LEU A 184 -5.80 -10.35 -6.19
CA LEU A 184 -6.62 -9.18 -5.84
C LEU A 184 -8.10 -9.34 -6.20
N ASN A 185 -8.44 -10.32 -7.03
CA ASN A 185 -9.79 -10.65 -7.45
C ASN A 185 -10.58 -9.44 -8.01
N PHE A 186 -9.93 -8.61 -8.83
CA PHE A 186 -10.62 -7.53 -9.53
C PHE A 186 -11.34 -8.07 -10.79
N GLU A 187 -12.46 -7.45 -11.15
CA GLU A 187 -13.34 -7.91 -12.25
C GLU A 187 -12.73 -7.68 -13.64
N ASP A 188 -11.95 -6.62 -13.81
CA ASP A 188 -11.42 -6.21 -15.13
C ASP A 188 -10.65 -7.34 -15.83
N GLU A 189 -10.98 -7.58 -17.10
CA GLU A 189 -10.35 -8.59 -17.97
C GLU A 189 -9.47 -7.97 -19.06
N ASN A 190 -9.55 -6.65 -19.28
CA ASN A 190 -8.90 -6.01 -20.42
C ASN A 190 -7.46 -5.59 -20.10
N TYR A 191 -6.56 -6.58 -20.01
CA TYR A 191 -5.14 -6.35 -19.78
C TYR A 191 -4.49 -5.44 -20.85
N LYS A 192 -4.97 -5.50 -22.10
CA LYS A 192 -4.46 -4.71 -23.23
C LYS A 192 -4.65 -3.21 -23.04
N ARG A 193 -5.71 -2.80 -22.33
CA ARG A 193 -5.94 -1.39 -21.98
C ARG A 193 -4.77 -0.78 -21.21
N TYR A 194 -4.11 -1.57 -20.36
CA TYR A 194 -2.99 -1.11 -19.55
C TYR A 194 -1.66 -1.30 -20.29
N GLY A 195 -1.46 -2.46 -20.91
CA GLY A 195 -0.21 -2.79 -21.60
C GLY A 195 1.01 -2.56 -20.70
N LEU A 196 2.08 -2.01 -21.27
CA LEU A 196 3.31 -1.69 -20.54
C LEU A 196 3.16 -0.57 -19.51
N SER A 197 2.14 0.28 -19.61
CA SER A 197 1.89 1.34 -18.63
C SER A 197 1.40 0.80 -17.28
N LEU A 198 1.00 -0.48 -17.22
CA LEU A 198 0.55 -1.15 -16.00
C LEU A 198 1.54 -1.00 -14.84
N ILE A 199 2.85 -1.17 -15.10
CA ILE A 199 3.89 -1.06 -14.07
C ILE A 199 4.10 0.38 -13.55
N LEU A 200 3.53 1.37 -14.25
CA LEU A 200 3.53 2.77 -13.85
C LEU A 200 2.24 3.16 -13.11
N GLY A 201 1.35 2.21 -12.85
CA GLY A 201 0.17 2.40 -12.00
C GLY A 201 -1.08 2.88 -12.75
N THR A 202 -1.20 2.61 -14.06
CA THR A 202 -2.43 2.93 -14.82
C THR A 202 -3.63 2.09 -14.40
N LYS A 203 -3.41 0.94 -13.76
CA LYS A 203 -4.44 0.18 -13.06
C LYS A 203 -4.69 0.79 -11.68
N GLU A 204 -5.92 1.18 -11.43
CA GLU A 204 -6.34 1.63 -10.11
C GLU A 204 -6.61 0.45 -9.18
N LEU A 205 -6.13 0.55 -7.93
CA LEU A 205 -6.38 -0.40 -6.85
C LEU A 205 -6.68 0.38 -5.56
N SER A 206 -7.25 -0.31 -4.56
CA SER A 206 -7.45 0.26 -3.23
C SER A 206 -6.18 0.18 -2.38
N LEU A 207 -6.13 0.94 -1.28
CA LEU A 207 -5.04 0.80 -0.31
C LEU A 207 -5.05 -0.59 0.34
N GLU A 208 -6.23 -1.18 0.57
CA GLU A 208 -6.35 -2.55 1.08
C GLU A 208 -5.73 -3.58 0.13
N ASP A 209 -5.93 -3.44 -1.17
CA ASP A 209 -5.29 -4.30 -2.18
C ASP A 209 -3.76 -4.19 -2.08
N LEU A 210 -3.23 -2.97 -1.99
CA LEU A 210 -1.80 -2.75 -1.82
C LEU A 210 -1.29 -3.38 -0.53
N ILE A 211 -1.95 -3.15 0.61
CA ILE A 211 -1.54 -3.73 1.88
C ILE A 211 -1.56 -5.26 1.81
N LYS A 212 -2.54 -5.87 1.14
CA LYS A 212 -2.58 -7.32 0.91
C LYS A 212 -1.33 -7.80 0.18
N LEU A 213 -0.92 -7.12 -0.89
CA LEU A 213 0.29 -7.48 -1.63
C LEU A 213 1.56 -7.30 -0.78
N TYR A 214 1.69 -6.17 -0.07
CA TYR A 214 2.87 -5.88 0.75
C TYR A 214 2.96 -6.79 1.99
N LEU A 215 1.83 -7.20 2.59
CA LEU A 215 1.77 -8.28 3.57
C LEU A 215 2.26 -9.59 2.94
N GLY A 216 1.88 -9.85 1.69
CA GLY A 216 2.40 -10.97 0.90
C GLY A 216 3.91 -11.01 0.83
N LEU A 217 4.50 -9.86 0.46
CA LEU A 217 5.94 -9.69 0.39
C LEU A 217 6.61 -9.87 1.77
N ALA A 218 6.06 -9.25 2.82
CA ALA A 218 6.55 -9.36 4.19
C ALA A 218 6.44 -10.78 4.77
N ASN A 219 5.52 -11.60 4.27
CA ASN A 219 5.35 -13.01 4.62
C ASN A 219 5.98 -13.94 3.57
N TYR A 220 7.08 -13.53 2.96
CA TYR A 220 7.89 -14.35 2.07
C TYR A 220 7.10 -14.99 0.91
N GLY A 221 6.19 -14.21 0.32
CA GLY A 221 5.41 -14.59 -0.86
C GLY A 221 4.05 -15.21 -0.57
N GLU A 222 3.68 -15.39 0.70
CA GLU A 222 2.35 -15.88 1.09
C GLU A 222 1.35 -14.74 1.19
N LEU A 223 0.36 -14.73 0.30
CA LEU A 223 -0.71 -13.74 0.27
C LEU A 223 -1.97 -14.33 0.89
N ALA A 224 -2.63 -13.54 1.72
CA ALA A 224 -3.95 -13.82 2.29
C ALA A 224 -4.62 -12.48 2.62
N ASN A 225 -5.93 -12.51 2.84
CA ASN A 225 -6.70 -11.31 3.12
C ASN A 225 -6.28 -10.64 4.45
N LEU A 226 -6.53 -9.34 4.54
CA LEU A 226 -6.43 -8.61 5.81
C LEU A 226 -7.54 -9.11 6.75
N SER A 227 -7.25 -9.19 8.04
CA SER A 227 -8.24 -9.54 9.05
C SER A 227 -8.62 -8.33 9.90
N PHE A 228 -9.91 -8.02 9.92
CA PHE A 228 -10.48 -6.88 10.63
C PHE A 228 -11.14 -7.28 11.95
N ILE A 229 -11.32 -8.58 12.17
CA ILE A 229 -11.98 -9.16 13.35
C ILE A 229 -10.93 -9.90 14.19
N ARG A 230 -11.01 -9.78 15.51
CA ARG A 230 -9.99 -10.29 16.43
C ARG A 230 -9.82 -11.81 16.33
N ASP A 231 -10.93 -12.53 16.23
CA ASP A 231 -10.99 -13.99 16.35
C ASP A 231 -11.38 -14.66 15.01
N GLU A 232 -11.07 -13.98 13.89
CA GLU A 232 -11.31 -14.50 12.53
C GLU A 232 -10.19 -15.45 12.08
N ASN A 233 -10.58 -16.60 11.54
CA ASN A 233 -9.64 -17.54 10.95
C ASN A 233 -9.17 -17.03 9.58
N LEU A 234 -7.86 -16.97 9.39
CA LEU A 234 -7.29 -16.63 8.09
C LEU A 234 -7.69 -17.69 7.07
N SER A 235 -8.25 -17.25 5.95
CA SER A 235 -8.58 -18.07 4.80
C SER A 235 -7.87 -17.56 3.55
N GLY A 236 -7.70 -18.44 2.56
CA GLY A 236 -7.17 -18.07 1.25
C GLY A 236 -5.68 -17.75 1.23
N VAL A 237 -4.87 -18.48 2.01
CA VAL A 237 -3.39 -18.39 1.91
C VAL A 237 -2.96 -19.01 0.59
N ALA A 238 -2.37 -18.20 -0.29
CA ALA A 238 -1.83 -18.64 -1.57
C ALA A 238 -0.46 -17.99 -1.80
N ARG A 239 0.46 -18.71 -2.45
CA ARG A 239 1.82 -18.21 -2.70
C ARG A 239 1.92 -17.56 -4.08
N MET A 240 2.36 -16.30 -4.12
CA MET A 240 2.53 -15.54 -5.37
C MET A 240 3.92 -15.71 -5.98
N PHE A 241 4.95 -15.79 -5.14
CA PHE A 241 6.36 -15.99 -5.50
C PHE A 241 7.10 -16.71 -4.36
N SER A 242 8.29 -17.25 -4.62
CA SER A 242 9.09 -18.00 -3.64
C SER A 242 9.58 -17.13 -2.47
N LYS A 243 10.02 -17.80 -1.41
CA LYS A 243 10.62 -17.13 -0.24
C LYS A 243 11.90 -16.39 -0.60
N GLY A 244 12.70 -16.93 -1.53
CA GLY A 244 13.97 -16.35 -1.95
C GLY A 244 13.78 -15.04 -2.71
N SER A 245 12.87 -15.02 -3.68
CA SER A 245 12.54 -13.79 -4.43
C SER A 245 11.93 -12.72 -3.52
N ALA A 246 11.06 -13.11 -2.59
CA ALA A 246 10.52 -12.21 -1.57
C ALA A 246 11.62 -11.58 -0.71
N TYR A 247 12.54 -12.40 -0.20
CA TYR A 247 13.67 -11.94 0.61
C TYR A 247 14.56 -10.95 -0.14
N LEU A 248 14.99 -11.30 -1.36
CA LEU A 248 15.85 -10.43 -2.18
C LEU A 248 15.16 -9.10 -2.53
N THR A 249 13.85 -9.12 -2.71
CA THR A 249 13.05 -7.91 -2.93
C THR A 249 12.99 -7.03 -1.68
N LEU A 250 12.75 -7.63 -0.50
CA LEU A 250 12.76 -6.91 0.77
C LEU A 250 14.14 -6.29 1.05
N GLU A 251 15.23 -7.02 0.80
CA GLU A 251 16.60 -6.50 0.93
C GLU A 251 16.85 -5.32 -0.01
N ALA A 252 16.47 -5.44 -1.29
CA ALA A 252 16.59 -4.33 -2.25
C ALA A 252 15.87 -3.06 -1.77
N MET A 253 14.69 -3.23 -1.14
CA MET A 253 13.87 -2.13 -0.61
C MET A 253 14.37 -1.54 0.73
N LYS A 254 15.25 -2.20 1.48
CA LYS A 254 15.80 -1.65 2.74
C LYS A 254 16.71 -0.44 2.50
N GLU A 255 17.50 -0.54 1.43
CA GLU A 255 18.49 0.45 1.02
C GLU A 255 17.90 1.58 0.16
N LEU A 256 16.56 1.65 0.07
CA LEU A 256 15.91 2.66 -0.76
C LEU A 256 16.22 4.07 -0.24
N GLN A 257 16.86 4.89 -1.07
CA GLN A 257 17.15 6.29 -0.78
C GLN A 257 16.25 7.20 -1.60
N ARG A 258 15.62 8.19 -0.94
CA ARG A 258 14.91 9.28 -1.62
C ARG A 258 15.44 10.61 -1.13
N VAL A 259 15.56 11.52 -2.09
CA VAL A 259 15.83 12.93 -1.79
C VAL A 259 14.72 13.47 -0.89
N GLY A 260 15.08 14.05 0.25
CA GLY A 260 14.17 14.52 1.30
C GLY A 260 13.72 13.45 2.32
N LEU A 261 14.14 12.19 2.17
CA LEU A 261 13.89 11.10 3.12
C LEU A 261 15.18 10.36 3.48
N GLU A 262 16.33 11.00 3.35
CA GLU A 262 17.66 10.40 3.57
C GLU A 262 17.82 9.87 5.01
N ASN A 263 17.05 10.43 5.96
CA ASN A 263 17.08 10.03 7.37
C ASN A 263 15.95 9.07 7.78
N TYR A 264 15.08 8.66 6.86
CA TYR A 264 13.85 7.91 7.20
C TYR A 264 14.12 6.57 7.90
N ASN A 265 15.27 5.94 7.63
CA ASN A 265 15.64 4.60 8.13
C ASN A 265 16.84 4.56 9.09
N LYS A 266 17.33 5.70 9.61
CA LYS A 266 18.60 5.73 10.38
C LYS A 266 18.60 4.87 11.65
N GLU A 267 17.45 4.64 12.26
CA GLU A 267 17.34 3.92 13.54
C GLU A 267 16.64 2.56 13.45
N LYS A 268 15.99 2.26 12.31
CA LYS A 268 15.22 1.02 12.12
C LYS A 268 15.36 0.51 10.68
N ILE A 269 15.57 -0.79 10.56
CA ILE A 269 15.57 -1.47 9.27
C ILE A 269 14.12 -1.58 8.78
N ILE A 270 13.77 -0.77 7.78
CA ILE A 270 12.44 -0.76 7.17
C ILE A 270 12.61 -0.97 5.67
N SER A 271 11.95 -1.98 5.11
CA SER A 271 11.75 -2.14 3.67
C SER A 271 10.54 -1.33 3.25
N TRP A 272 10.70 -0.39 2.31
CA TRP A 272 9.62 0.51 1.93
C TRP A 272 9.65 0.85 0.43
N LYS A 273 8.54 1.38 -0.07
CA LYS A 273 8.41 1.83 -1.46
C LYS A 273 7.49 3.04 -1.53
N THR A 274 7.80 3.97 -2.44
CA THR A 274 6.91 5.07 -2.81
C THR A 274 6.22 4.80 -4.15
N GLY A 275 5.03 5.36 -4.32
CA GLY A 275 4.32 5.40 -5.59
C GLY A 275 3.34 6.56 -5.62
#